data_AF-A0A3C0AIQ9-F1
#
_entry.id   AF-A0A3C0AIQ9-F1
#
_cell.length_a   1.000
_cell.length_b   1.000
_cell.length_c   1.000
_cell.angle_alpha   90.00
_cell.angle_beta   90.00
_cell.angle_gamma   90.00
#
_symmetry.space_group_name_H-M   'P 1'
#
loop_
_entity.id
_entity.type
_entity.pdbx_description
1 polymer ?
#
loop_
_entity_poly.entity_id
_entity_poly.type
_entity_poly.pdbx_seq_one_letter_code
_entity_poly.pdbx_strand_id
1 'polypeptide(L)'
;ARVLVNRIWLHHFGRAIVSTPGEFGKLGSTPTHPELLDWLASEFMQQGWDLKKLHRTIMLSTAYRQAGAPDPSKESIDPENNFYWRKPIVRLEAETLRDRMLAASGVLAPQLYGAPVEIKEDDFGQVVVSGDQLRRSLYIQARRSQPVGMLQTFDAPVMEINCERRSSSTVATQSLMLMNGSFILSQSAKLAERLSREAPELKPDVLASLPGIPPSVRPVWSYGYGKLDESATPKLAYTALPHWTGSSWQGGPQLPDPALGWVTLNAGGGHPASQYVAIRRWTAPASGTLTVAGKFQHGSDHGNGVRALVLSSRSGLAGQWEIKNQSVDTTVSSLAVQQGDTIDFIADCKQNDVGFDSFSWTVQVSLQNEQGGVHKWDSAADFRGPEPEQKNLSAQAAYAFELALCRQPSPEELLLVTRFINSQLVYLQQHPEQLPKDVTPGRQVMTNLCQALMSSNEFLYVD
;
A
#
# COMPACT_ATOMS: atom_id res chain seq x y z
N ALA A 1 -32.22 -23.40 25.98
CA ALA A 1 -31.04 -24.02 25.33
C ALA A 1 -31.23 -24.22 23.82
N ARG A 2 -32.21 -25.03 23.35
CA ARG A 2 -32.43 -25.33 21.91
C ARG A 2 -32.40 -24.11 20.98
N VAL A 3 -33.12 -23.04 21.31
CA VAL A 3 -33.15 -21.80 20.50
C VAL A 3 -31.76 -21.18 20.33
N LEU A 4 -30.99 -21.07 21.41
CA LEU A 4 -29.65 -20.46 21.38
C LEU A 4 -28.65 -21.34 20.62
N VAL A 5 -28.66 -22.65 20.85
CA VAL A 5 -27.86 -23.62 20.09
C VAL A 5 -28.16 -23.54 18.61
N ASN A 6 -29.44 -23.47 18.24
CA ASN A 6 -29.85 -23.37 16.84
C ASN A 6 -29.37 -22.07 16.17
N ARG A 7 -29.34 -20.94 16.91
CA ARG A 7 -28.78 -19.69 16.42
C ARG A 7 -27.25 -19.76 16.25
N ILE A 8 -26.54 -20.37 17.18
CA ILE A 8 -25.08 -20.56 17.06
C ILE A 8 -24.76 -21.50 15.89
N TRP A 9 -25.55 -22.56 15.72
CA TRP A 9 -25.46 -23.44 14.55
C TRP A 9 -25.70 -22.66 13.25
N LEU A 10 -26.73 -21.81 13.20
CA LEU A 10 -27.01 -20.94 12.06
C LEU A 10 -25.81 -20.06 11.70
N HIS A 11 -25.12 -19.45 12.66
CA HIS A 11 -23.95 -18.61 12.37
C HIS A 11 -22.77 -19.44 11.81
N HIS A 12 -22.58 -20.66 12.30
CA HIS A 12 -21.51 -21.53 11.79
C HIS A 12 -21.81 -22.10 10.40
N PHE A 13 -23.06 -22.41 10.09
CA PHE A 13 -23.43 -23.16 8.88
C PHE A 13 -24.28 -22.34 7.89
N GLY A 14 -24.59 -21.06 8.15
CA GLY A 14 -25.49 -20.24 7.32
C GLY A 14 -26.96 -20.71 7.27
N ARG A 15 -27.23 -21.92 7.79
CA ARG A 15 -28.53 -22.57 7.91
C ARG A 15 -28.68 -23.15 9.31
N ALA A 16 -29.88 -23.03 9.85
CA ALA A 16 -30.25 -23.53 11.17
C ALA A 16 -30.80 -24.96 11.09
N ILE A 17 -30.73 -25.72 12.19
CA ILE A 17 -31.37 -27.05 12.30
C ILE A 17 -32.90 -26.90 12.22
N VAL A 18 -33.44 -25.87 12.89
CA VAL A 18 -34.81 -25.36 12.75
C VAL A 18 -34.74 -24.09 11.92
N SER A 19 -35.27 -24.09 10.70
CA SER A 19 -35.13 -22.98 9.73
C SER A 19 -35.84 -21.68 10.14
N THR A 20 -36.70 -21.73 11.14
CA THR A 20 -37.37 -20.58 11.77
C THR A 20 -36.71 -20.21 13.11
N PRO A 21 -35.58 -19.48 13.14
CA PRO A 21 -34.82 -19.21 14.37
C PRO A 21 -35.58 -18.36 15.40
N GLY A 22 -36.63 -17.65 15.00
CA GLY A 22 -37.52 -16.89 15.88
C GLY A 22 -38.73 -17.67 16.41
N GLU A 23 -39.10 -18.81 15.79
CA GLU A 23 -40.33 -19.54 16.12
C GLU A 23 -40.05 -21.05 16.21
N PHE A 24 -40.14 -21.58 17.44
CA PHE A 24 -39.94 -23.00 17.77
C PHE A 24 -41.26 -23.71 18.13
N GLY A 25 -42.38 -22.99 18.10
CA GLY A 25 -43.73 -23.50 18.34
C GLY A 25 -44.36 -24.12 17.10
N LYS A 26 -45.69 -24.30 17.14
CA LYS A 26 -46.45 -25.03 16.10
C LYS A 26 -46.44 -24.36 14.72
N LEU A 27 -46.16 -23.06 14.66
CA LEU A 27 -46.05 -22.30 13.41
C LEU A 27 -44.62 -22.32 12.83
N GLY A 28 -43.66 -22.84 13.59
CA GLY A 28 -42.27 -22.98 13.18
C GLY A 28 -42.03 -24.25 12.37
N SER A 29 -40.88 -24.29 11.70
CA SER A 29 -40.39 -25.49 11.02
C SER A 29 -40.01 -26.60 12.00
N THR A 30 -40.15 -27.86 11.59
CA THR A 30 -39.62 -28.99 12.35
C THR A 30 -38.09 -29.05 12.25
N PRO A 31 -37.38 -29.51 13.30
CA PRO A 31 -35.94 -29.70 13.24
C PRO A 31 -35.58 -30.77 12.19
N THR A 32 -34.59 -30.50 11.34
CA THR A 32 -34.02 -31.50 10.43
C THR A 32 -33.34 -32.66 11.19
N HIS A 33 -32.70 -32.34 12.32
CA HIS A 33 -31.98 -33.30 13.17
C HIS A 33 -32.41 -33.11 14.64
N PRO A 34 -33.57 -33.65 15.06
CA PRO A 34 -34.12 -33.40 16.39
C PRO A 34 -33.22 -33.94 17.50
N GLU A 35 -32.66 -35.15 17.34
CA GLU A 35 -31.77 -35.76 18.34
C GLU A 35 -30.47 -34.96 18.52
N LEU A 36 -29.89 -34.45 17.42
CA LEU A 36 -28.70 -33.60 17.47
C LEU A 36 -28.96 -32.29 18.21
N LEU A 37 -30.08 -31.63 17.90
CA LEU A 37 -30.47 -30.38 18.56
C LEU A 37 -30.69 -30.60 20.07
N ASP A 38 -31.30 -31.72 20.44
CA ASP A 38 -31.56 -32.10 21.83
C ASP A 38 -30.27 -32.41 22.58
N TRP A 39 -29.39 -33.17 21.95
CA TRP A 39 -28.07 -33.48 22.49
C TRP A 39 -27.25 -32.21 22.71
N LEU A 40 -27.12 -31.34 21.70
CA LEU A 40 -26.38 -30.07 21.82
C LEU A 40 -26.98 -29.15 22.89
N ALA A 41 -28.31 -29.10 23.00
CA ALA A 41 -28.99 -28.30 24.00
C ALA A 41 -28.74 -28.84 25.42
N SER A 42 -28.78 -30.16 25.60
CA SER A 42 -28.49 -30.83 26.87
C SER A 42 -27.01 -30.62 27.26
N GLU A 43 -26.09 -30.85 26.33
CA GLU A 43 -24.64 -30.66 26.53
C GLU A 43 -24.33 -29.22 26.93
N PHE A 44 -24.92 -28.25 26.23
CA PHE A 44 -24.73 -26.83 26.55
C PHE A 44 -25.17 -26.48 27.98
N MET A 45 -26.29 -27.06 28.45
CA MET A 45 -26.76 -26.87 29.83
C MET A 45 -25.84 -27.55 30.84
N GLN A 46 -25.43 -28.79 30.57
CA GLN A 46 -24.53 -29.58 31.43
C GLN A 46 -23.14 -28.94 31.57
N GLN A 47 -22.65 -28.29 30.52
CA GLN A 47 -21.38 -27.57 30.53
C GLN A 47 -21.44 -26.17 31.18
N GLY A 48 -22.57 -25.82 31.81
CA GLY A 48 -22.75 -24.56 32.54
C GLY A 48 -23.07 -23.36 31.67
N TRP A 49 -23.71 -23.57 30.52
CA TRP A 49 -24.08 -22.50 29.57
C TRP A 49 -22.89 -21.72 29.00
N ASP A 50 -21.72 -22.36 28.93
CA ASP A 50 -20.49 -21.77 28.40
C ASP A 50 -20.51 -21.75 26.86
N LEU A 51 -20.63 -20.53 26.30
CA LEU A 51 -20.64 -20.33 24.85
C LEU A 51 -19.35 -20.81 24.19
N LYS A 52 -18.17 -20.58 24.79
CA LYS A 52 -16.89 -20.98 24.18
C LYS A 52 -16.80 -22.49 24.04
N LYS A 53 -17.28 -23.24 25.04
CA LYS A 53 -17.32 -24.70 24.96
C LYS A 53 -18.31 -25.18 23.90
N LEU A 54 -19.49 -24.56 23.79
CA LEU A 54 -20.44 -24.88 22.71
C LEU A 54 -19.85 -24.63 21.32
N HIS A 55 -19.23 -23.46 21.09
CA HIS A 55 -18.51 -23.16 19.85
C HIS A 55 -17.45 -24.23 19.56
N ARG A 56 -16.62 -24.59 20.55
CA ARG A 56 -15.60 -25.64 20.41
C ARG A 56 -16.21 -27.00 20.06
N THR A 57 -17.28 -27.42 20.72
CA THR A 57 -17.97 -28.69 20.43
C THR A 57 -18.45 -28.74 18.97
N ILE A 58 -19.06 -27.66 18.49
CA ILE A 58 -19.50 -27.56 17.09
C ILE A 58 -18.31 -27.57 16.12
N MET A 59 -17.29 -26.73 16.38
CA MET A 59 -16.13 -26.58 15.48
C MET A 59 -15.25 -27.83 15.39
N LEU A 60 -15.26 -28.68 16.43
CA LEU A 60 -14.55 -29.96 16.44
C LEU A 60 -15.38 -31.12 15.87
N SER A 61 -16.66 -30.91 15.56
CA SER A 61 -17.51 -31.93 14.96
C SER A 61 -17.04 -32.34 13.57
N THR A 62 -17.43 -33.53 13.13
CA THR A 62 -17.21 -33.97 11.74
C THR A 62 -17.92 -33.03 10.77
N ALA A 63 -19.17 -32.63 11.07
CA ALA A 63 -19.97 -31.76 10.22
C ALA A 63 -19.30 -30.41 9.94
N TYR A 64 -18.69 -29.77 10.96
CA TYR A 64 -17.99 -28.49 10.76
C TYR A 64 -16.69 -28.64 9.95
N ARG A 65 -15.97 -29.76 10.11
CA ARG A 65 -14.69 -30.01 9.45
C ARG A 65 -14.79 -30.66 8.07
N GLN A 66 -16.00 -30.90 7.56
CA GLN A 66 -16.20 -31.40 6.20
C GLN A 66 -15.68 -30.40 5.16
N ALA A 67 -15.22 -30.92 4.02
CA ALA A 67 -14.94 -30.08 2.85
C ALA A 67 -16.24 -29.52 2.27
N GLY A 68 -16.16 -28.35 1.65
CA GLY A 68 -17.28 -27.72 0.91
C GLY A 68 -17.42 -28.20 -0.54
N ALA A 69 -16.61 -29.16 -0.98
CA ALA A 69 -16.54 -29.60 -2.37
C ALA A 69 -17.89 -30.17 -2.86
N PRO A 70 -18.31 -29.85 -4.09
CA PRO A 70 -19.52 -30.42 -4.66
C PRO A 70 -19.35 -31.93 -4.88
N ASP A 71 -20.43 -32.69 -4.68
CA ASP A 71 -20.51 -34.11 -4.95
C ASP A 71 -21.84 -34.38 -5.68
N PRO A 72 -21.82 -34.63 -7.01
CA PRO A 72 -23.04 -34.78 -7.79
C PRO A 72 -23.98 -35.88 -7.28
N SER A 73 -23.44 -36.93 -6.65
CA SER A 73 -24.25 -38.01 -6.11
C SER A 73 -25.08 -37.55 -4.92
N LYS A 74 -24.48 -36.76 -4.02
CA LYS A 74 -25.16 -36.21 -2.83
C LYS A 74 -26.05 -35.03 -3.20
N GLU A 75 -25.61 -34.19 -4.12
CA GLU A 75 -26.38 -33.04 -4.59
C GLU A 75 -27.68 -33.47 -5.30
N SER A 76 -27.70 -34.63 -5.97
CA SER A 76 -28.93 -35.19 -6.53
C SER A 76 -29.95 -35.63 -5.48
N ILE A 77 -29.50 -35.96 -4.26
CA ILE A 77 -30.35 -36.42 -3.14
C ILE A 77 -30.78 -35.24 -2.27
N ASP A 78 -29.86 -34.34 -1.96
CA ASP A 78 -30.05 -33.19 -1.06
C ASP A 78 -29.37 -31.94 -1.63
N PRO A 79 -29.97 -31.32 -2.68
CA PRO A 79 -29.38 -30.15 -3.35
C PRO A 79 -29.28 -28.94 -2.40
N GLU A 80 -30.22 -28.83 -1.45
CA GLU A 80 -30.31 -27.74 -0.48
C GLU A 80 -29.40 -27.93 0.76
N ASN A 81 -28.62 -29.03 0.78
CA ASN A 81 -27.72 -29.40 1.88
C ASN A 81 -28.42 -29.42 3.26
N ASN A 82 -29.67 -29.90 3.32
CA ASN A 82 -30.44 -30.05 4.56
C ASN A 82 -29.76 -31.00 5.55
N PHE A 83 -29.03 -32.01 5.06
CA PHE A 83 -28.36 -33.03 5.84
C PHE A 83 -26.90 -32.69 6.17
N TYR A 84 -26.43 -31.47 5.85
CA TYR A 84 -25.07 -31.01 6.12
C TYR A 84 -24.01 -32.01 5.63
N TRP A 85 -24.15 -32.46 4.38
CA TRP A 85 -23.22 -33.41 3.75
C TRP A 85 -21.96 -32.73 3.20
N ARG A 86 -21.96 -31.40 3.13
CA ARG A 86 -20.81 -30.53 2.92
C ARG A 86 -20.85 -29.31 3.83
N LYS A 87 -19.69 -28.70 4.10
CA LYS A 87 -19.61 -27.37 4.72
C LYS A 87 -20.16 -26.32 3.74
N PRO A 88 -21.24 -25.60 4.07
CA PRO A 88 -21.75 -24.54 3.21
C PRO A 88 -20.77 -23.36 3.19
N ILE A 89 -20.69 -22.72 2.03
CA ILE A 89 -19.96 -21.46 1.86
C ILE A 89 -20.84 -20.35 2.47
N VAL A 90 -20.33 -19.68 3.50
CA VAL A 90 -21.04 -18.63 4.23
C VAL A 90 -20.30 -17.32 4.02
N ARG A 91 -21.02 -16.28 3.58
CA ARG A 91 -20.42 -14.95 3.44
C ARG A 91 -20.13 -14.37 4.82
N LEU A 92 -18.97 -13.72 4.96
CA LEU A 92 -18.63 -12.97 6.15
C LEU A 92 -19.63 -11.85 6.41
N GLU A 93 -20.00 -11.70 7.67
CA GLU A 93 -20.80 -10.59 8.15
C GLU A 93 -20.00 -9.28 8.04
N ALA A 94 -20.70 -8.14 7.96
CA ALA A 94 -20.11 -6.83 7.73
C ALA A 94 -18.96 -6.49 8.70
N GLU A 95 -19.16 -6.76 9.99
CA GLU A 95 -18.17 -6.51 11.05
C GLU A 95 -16.93 -7.39 10.89
N THR A 96 -17.12 -8.68 10.56
CA THR A 96 -16.03 -9.63 10.35
C THR A 96 -15.25 -9.28 9.09
N LEU A 97 -15.92 -8.89 8.01
CA LEU A 97 -15.28 -8.44 6.78
C LEU A 97 -14.38 -7.23 7.03
N ARG A 98 -14.88 -6.23 7.75
CA ARG A 98 -14.09 -5.05 8.12
C ARG A 98 -12.90 -5.42 9.02
N ASP A 99 -13.13 -6.24 10.04
CA ASP A 99 -12.06 -6.67 10.96
C ASP A 99 -11.00 -7.52 10.25
N ARG A 100 -11.40 -8.32 9.25
CA ARG A 100 -10.50 -9.09 8.39
C ARG A 100 -9.60 -8.17 7.57
N MET A 101 -10.12 -7.09 6.99
CA MET A 101 -9.31 -6.11 6.26
C MET A 101 -8.24 -5.46 7.17
N LEU A 102 -8.60 -5.13 8.41
CA LEU A 102 -7.67 -4.60 9.42
C LEU A 102 -6.62 -5.64 9.84
N ALA A 103 -7.03 -6.90 9.97
CA ALA A 103 -6.13 -7.99 10.34
C ALA A 103 -5.13 -8.29 9.22
N ALA A 104 -5.59 -8.37 7.98
CA ALA A 104 -4.76 -8.57 6.80
C ALA A 104 -3.74 -7.43 6.66
N SER A 105 -4.18 -6.18 6.78
CA SER A 105 -3.29 -5.01 6.70
C SER A 105 -2.34 -4.85 7.91
N GLY A 106 -2.54 -5.64 8.98
CA GLY A 106 -1.70 -5.64 10.17
C GLY A 106 -1.95 -4.47 11.14
N VAL A 107 -3.06 -3.75 10.97
CA VAL A 107 -3.36 -2.55 11.77
C VAL A 107 -4.48 -2.76 12.79
N LEU A 108 -5.02 -3.98 12.87
CA LEU A 108 -6.05 -4.33 13.85
C LEU A 108 -5.52 -4.20 15.28
N ALA A 109 -6.11 -3.28 16.06
CA ALA A 109 -5.81 -3.13 17.47
C ALA A 109 -6.55 -4.21 18.29
N PRO A 110 -5.84 -5.11 19.01
CA PRO A 110 -6.45 -6.21 19.75
C PRO A 110 -7.06 -5.79 21.10
N GLN A 111 -6.89 -4.53 21.50
CA GLN A 111 -7.32 -4.00 22.80
C GLN A 111 -8.81 -4.22 23.05
N LEU A 112 -9.12 -4.95 24.13
CA LEU A 112 -10.48 -5.15 24.62
C LEU A 112 -10.89 -4.04 25.60
N TYR A 113 -12.21 -3.83 25.70
CA TYR A 113 -12.88 -2.86 26.57
C TYR A 113 -12.56 -1.40 26.25
N GLY A 114 -13.07 -0.45 27.05
CA GLY A 114 -12.88 0.99 26.85
C GLY A 114 -13.95 1.63 25.96
N ALA A 115 -13.77 2.92 25.68
CA ALA A 115 -14.74 3.76 24.97
C ALA A 115 -14.95 3.32 23.51
N PRO A 116 -16.17 3.52 22.96
CA PRO A 116 -16.42 3.27 21.55
C PRO A 116 -15.66 4.25 20.65
N VAL A 117 -15.43 3.86 19.39
CA VAL A 117 -14.92 4.74 18.34
C VAL A 117 -16.11 5.50 17.75
N GLU A 118 -16.02 6.83 17.74
CA GLU A 118 -17.07 7.68 17.20
C GLU A 118 -17.23 7.50 15.69
N ILE A 119 -18.40 7.91 15.20
CA ILE A 119 -18.73 7.97 13.78
C ILE A 119 -18.88 9.43 13.36
N LYS A 120 -18.64 9.73 12.09
CA LYS A 120 -18.82 11.06 11.49
C LYS A 120 -19.37 10.94 10.08
N GLU A 121 -19.88 12.03 9.54
CA GLU A 121 -20.13 12.15 8.11
C GLU A 121 -18.85 12.59 7.39
N ASP A 122 -18.60 12.03 6.21
CA ASP A 122 -17.55 12.50 5.30
C ASP A 122 -18.06 13.63 4.39
N ASP A 123 -17.20 14.11 3.50
CA ASP A 123 -17.51 15.23 2.59
C ASP A 123 -18.67 14.94 1.62
N PHE A 124 -19.07 13.67 1.50
CA PHE A 124 -20.17 13.21 0.65
C PHE A 124 -21.42 12.84 1.47
N GLY A 125 -21.42 13.08 2.78
CA GLY A 125 -22.53 12.76 3.68
C GLY A 125 -22.64 11.27 4.05
N GLN A 126 -21.62 10.46 3.73
CA GLN A 126 -21.59 9.06 4.15
C GLN A 126 -21.14 8.98 5.61
N VAL A 127 -21.87 8.21 6.43
CA VAL A 127 -21.46 7.91 7.80
C VAL A 127 -20.30 6.91 7.80
N VAL A 128 -19.16 7.34 8.32
CA VAL A 128 -17.91 6.58 8.40
C VAL A 128 -17.39 6.52 9.84
N VAL A 129 -16.46 5.60 10.10
CA VAL A 129 -15.77 5.53 11.40
C VAL A 129 -14.74 6.66 11.50
N SER A 130 -14.74 7.39 12.61
CA SER A 130 -13.80 8.49 12.86
C SER A 130 -12.39 7.99 13.21
N GLY A 131 -11.39 8.86 13.02
CA GLY A 131 -10.00 8.62 13.40
C GLY A 131 -9.31 7.52 12.58
N ASP A 132 -8.31 6.86 13.18
CA ASP A 132 -7.41 5.91 12.50
C ASP A 132 -8.05 4.55 12.19
N GLN A 133 -9.30 4.33 12.63
CA GLN A 133 -10.12 3.15 12.34
C GLN A 133 -9.49 1.78 12.72
N LEU A 134 -8.58 1.75 13.70
CA LEU A 134 -7.79 0.57 14.03
C LEU A 134 -8.54 -0.49 14.85
N ARG A 135 -9.59 -0.08 15.58
CA ARG A 135 -10.30 -0.99 16.48
C ARG A 135 -11.24 -1.94 15.74
N ARG A 136 -11.47 -3.09 16.37
CA ARG A 136 -12.51 -4.06 16.00
C ARG A 136 -13.87 -3.37 15.85
N SER A 137 -14.65 -3.85 14.91
CA SER A 137 -15.96 -3.32 14.57
C SER A 137 -16.96 -3.40 15.72
N LEU A 138 -16.72 -4.32 16.68
CA LEU A 138 -17.40 -4.38 17.98
C LEU A 138 -17.39 -3.04 18.75
N TYR A 139 -16.36 -2.21 18.57
CA TYR A 139 -16.20 -0.95 19.28
C TYR A 139 -16.72 0.26 18.50
N ILE A 140 -17.27 0.08 17.31
CA ILE A 140 -17.84 1.18 16.54
C ILE A 140 -19.11 1.67 17.23
N GLN A 141 -19.25 2.98 17.40
CA GLN A 141 -20.45 3.57 17.96
C GLN A 141 -21.67 3.26 17.07
N ALA A 142 -22.66 2.56 17.64
CA ALA A 142 -23.90 2.24 16.94
C ALA A 142 -24.93 3.35 17.15
N ARG A 143 -25.36 4.01 16.07
CA ARG A 143 -26.48 4.97 16.07
C ARG A 143 -27.54 4.54 15.06
N ARG A 144 -28.79 4.39 15.51
CA ARG A 144 -29.90 3.91 14.65
C ARG A 144 -30.18 4.82 13.45
N SER A 145 -30.06 6.13 13.64
CA SER A 145 -30.27 7.14 12.60
C SER A 145 -29.05 7.39 11.71
N GLN A 146 -27.88 6.84 12.06
CA GLN A 146 -26.61 7.06 11.36
C GLN A 146 -25.86 5.72 11.24
N PRO A 147 -26.38 4.77 10.42
CA PRO A 147 -25.68 3.51 10.19
C PRO A 147 -24.40 3.75 9.39
N VAL A 148 -23.31 3.09 9.78
CA VAL A 148 -22.03 3.18 9.05
C VAL A 148 -22.20 2.61 7.65
N GLY A 149 -21.86 3.40 6.62
CA GLY A 149 -22.15 3.09 5.22
C GLY A 149 -21.54 1.77 4.75
N MET A 150 -20.28 1.49 5.11
CA MET A 150 -19.65 0.19 4.83
C MET A 150 -20.44 -0.95 5.46
N LEU A 151 -20.77 -0.85 6.76
CA LEU A 151 -21.44 -1.94 7.48
C LEU A 151 -22.84 -2.19 6.91
N GLN A 152 -23.58 -1.12 6.64
CA GLN A 152 -24.91 -1.17 6.03
C GLN A 152 -24.88 -1.81 4.64
N THR A 153 -23.87 -1.46 3.82
CA THR A 153 -23.72 -2.02 2.46
C THR A 153 -23.57 -3.54 2.49
N PHE A 154 -22.94 -4.09 3.53
CA PHE A 154 -22.75 -5.53 3.73
C PHE A 154 -23.80 -6.16 4.66
N ASP A 155 -25.01 -5.61 4.68
CA ASP A 155 -26.19 -6.14 5.37
C ASP A 155 -26.08 -6.14 6.91
N ALA A 156 -25.31 -5.23 7.50
CA ALA A 156 -25.38 -5.03 8.95
C ALA A 156 -26.81 -4.68 9.35
N PRO A 157 -27.38 -5.33 10.39
CA PRO A 157 -28.77 -5.15 10.75
C PRO A 157 -29.02 -3.72 11.26
N VAL A 158 -30.03 -3.06 10.69
CA VAL A 158 -30.54 -1.81 11.23
C VAL A 158 -31.38 -2.15 12.45
N MET A 159 -30.97 -1.67 13.62
CA MET A 159 -31.57 -1.99 14.93
C MET A 159 -32.94 -1.32 15.17
N GLU A 160 -33.79 -1.27 14.15
CA GLU A 160 -35.15 -0.74 14.18
C GLU A 160 -36.18 -1.81 14.58
N ILE A 161 -36.00 -3.03 14.06
CA ILE A 161 -36.81 -4.22 14.40
C ILE A 161 -35.90 -5.34 14.93
N ASN A 162 -36.51 -6.33 15.60
CA ASN A 162 -35.78 -7.53 16.03
C ASN A 162 -35.19 -8.26 14.82
N CYS A 163 -33.87 -8.43 14.79
CA CYS A 163 -33.20 -9.22 13.77
C CYS A 163 -33.11 -10.69 14.20
N GLU A 164 -33.94 -11.54 13.63
CA GLU A 164 -33.93 -12.99 13.90
C GLU A 164 -32.92 -13.74 13.03
N ARG A 165 -32.68 -13.22 11.82
CA ARG A 165 -31.70 -13.72 10.85
C ARG A 165 -31.18 -12.54 10.04
N ARG A 166 -29.86 -12.43 9.92
CA ARG A 166 -29.23 -11.44 9.04
C ARG A 166 -29.46 -11.83 7.59
N SER A 167 -29.84 -10.86 6.75
CA SER A 167 -29.88 -11.06 5.30
C SER A 167 -28.46 -11.14 4.76
N SER A 168 -28.27 -11.93 3.70
CA SER A 168 -27.05 -11.86 2.90
C SER A 168 -27.44 -11.58 1.46
N SER A 169 -27.22 -10.34 1.03
CA SER A 169 -27.46 -9.92 -0.34
C SER A 169 -26.22 -10.09 -1.20
N THR A 170 -26.40 -10.07 -2.52
CA THR A 170 -25.33 -10.03 -3.51
C THR A 170 -25.73 -9.00 -4.55
N VAL A 171 -25.28 -7.77 -4.33
CA VAL A 171 -25.70 -6.59 -5.10
C VAL A 171 -24.50 -5.81 -5.59
N ALA A 172 -24.62 -5.16 -6.75
CA ALA A 172 -23.51 -4.44 -7.38
C ALA A 172 -22.92 -3.33 -6.48
N THR A 173 -23.72 -2.74 -5.60
CA THR A 173 -23.27 -1.72 -4.65
C THR A 173 -22.21 -2.25 -3.67
N GLN A 174 -22.26 -3.54 -3.30
CA GLN A 174 -21.22 -4.17 -2.47
C GLN A 174 -19.89 -4.26 -3.22
N SER A 175 -19.90 -4.71 -4.47
CA SER A 175 -18.68 -4.77 -5.29
C SER A 175 -18.10 -3.37 -5.54
N LEU A 176 -18.95 -2.38 -5.83
CA LEU A 176 -18.53 -0.99 -5.99
C LEU A 176 -17.94 -0.41 -4.70
N MET A 177 -18.48 -0.76 -3.53
CA MET A 177 -17.93 -0.38 -2.23
C MET A 177 -16.54 -0.98 -2.02
N LEU A 178 -16.32 -2.26 -2.35
CA LEU A 178 -14.98 -2.86 -2.23
C LEU A 178 -13.97 -2.22 -3.19
N MET A 179 -14.39 -1.84 -4.39
CA MET A 179 -13.49 -1.24 -5.38
C MET A 179 -13.14 0.21 -5.04
N ASN A 180 -14.08 0.99 -4.51
CA ASN A 180 -13.93 2.45 -4.44
C ASN A 180 -13.95 3.03 -3.01
N GLY A 181 -14.32 2.25 -2.01
CA GLY A 181 -14.45 2.75 -0.64
C GLY A 181 -13.11 3.21 -0.08
N SER A 182 -13.07 4.43 0.47
CA SER A 182 -11.86 5.05 1.05
C SER A 182 -11.21 4.17 2.12
N PHE A 183 -12.02 3.48 2.92
CA PHE A 183 -11.53 2.50 3.89
C PHE A 183 -10.78 1.35 3.20
N ILE A 184 -11.34 0.76 2.13
CA ILE A 184 -10.74 -0.38 1.44
C ILE A 184 -9.46 0.04 0.73
N LEU A 185 -9.45 1.20 0.07
CA LEU A 185 -8.26 1.78 -0.56
C LEU A 185 -7.15 2.01 0.47
N SER A 186 -7.49 2.56 1.64
CA SER A 186 -6.54 2.76 2.75
C SER A 186 -5.99 1.44 3.29
N GLN A 187 -6.85 0.42 3.50
CA GLN A 187 -6.39 -0.89 3.97
C GLN A 187 -5.54 -1.63 2.93
N SER A 188 -5.81 -1.44 1.64
CA SER A 188 -5.02 -2.01 0.54
C SER A 188 -3.61 -1.43 0.51
N ALA A 189 -3.48 -0.12 0.69
CA ALA A 189 -2.18 0.55 0.79
C ALA A 189 -1.40 0.11 2.05
N LYS A 190 -2.10 -0.03 3.20
CA LYS A 190 -1.50 -0.53 4.44
C LYS A 190 -1.04 -1.98 4.32
N LEU A 191 -1.84 -2.85 3.67
CA LEU A 191 -1.44 -4.23 3.38
C LEU A 191 -0.17 -4.26 2.54
N ALA A 192 -0.10 -3.47 1.45
CA ALA A 192 1.12 -3.36 0.67
C ALA A 192 2.33 -2.97 1.56
N GLU A 193 2.14 -2.15 2.60
CA GLU A 193 3.21 -1.69 3.54
C GLU A 193 3.78 -2.85 4.31
N ARG A 194 2.86 -3.60 4.88
CA ARG A 194 3.18 -4.82 5.57
C ARG A 194 3.95 -5.78 4.67
N LEU A 195 3.49 -6.00 3.44
CA LEU A 195 4.15 -6.90 2.49
C LEU A 195 5.60 -6.49 2.20
N SER A 196 5.85 -5.20 1.96
CA SER A 196 7.21 -4.72 1.69
C SER A 196 8.20 -4.96 2.82
N ARG A 197 7.72 -5.07 4.08
CA ARG A 197 8.54 -5.30 5.27
C ARG A 197 8.66 -6.76 5.65
N GLU A 198 7.56 -7.51 5.52
CA GLU A 198 7.40 -8.84 6.14
C GLU A 198 7.44 -10.00 5.14
N ALA A 199 7.38 -9.75 3.82
CA ALA A 199 7.31 -10.83 2.85
C ALA A 199 8.53 -11.78 2.96
N PRO A 200 8.31 -13.09 3.14
CA PRO A 200 9.39 -14.07 3.15
C PRO A 200 9.96 -14.22 1.74
N GLU A 201 11.24 -14.57 1.64
CA GLU A 201 11.86 -14.86 0.34
C GLU A 201 11.20 -16.08 -0.31
N LEU A 202 10.97 -16.03 -1.62
CA LEU A 202 10.54 -17.19 -2.37
C LEU A 202 11.68 -18.19 -2.51
N LYS A 203 11.33 -19.47 -2.59
CA LYS A 203 12.31 -20.51 -2.91
C LYS A 203 12.94 -20.22 -4.28
N PRO A 204 14.26 -20.45 -4.46
CA PRO A 204 14.95 -20.09 -5.70
C PRO A 204 14.40 -20.75 -6.98
N ASP A 205 13.93 -21.98 -6.88
CA ASP A 205 13.28 -22.74 -7.95
C ASP A 205 11.94 -22.12 -8.37
N VAL A 206 11.13 -21.68 -7.41
CA VAL A 206 9.88 -20.96 -7.68
C VAL A 206 10.19 -19.62 -8.34
N LEU A 207 11.13 -18.85 -7.79
CA LEU A 207 11.50 -17.55 -8.34
C LEU A 207 12.03 -17.66 -9.77
N ALA A 208 12.85 -18.68 -10.06
CA ALA A 208 13.38 -18.93 -11.40
C ALA A 208 12.31 -19.31 -12.43
N SER A 209 11.16 -19.84 -11.99
CA SER A 209 10.03 -20.19 -12.87
C SER A 209 9.14 -18.99 -13.22
N LEU A 210 9.31 -17.87 -12.54
CA LEU A 210 8.49 -16.67 -12.73
C LEU A 210 9.13 -15.70 -13.76
N PRO A 211 8.32 -14.90 -14.48
CA PRO A 211 8.84 -13.83 -15.31
C PRO A 211 9.70 -12.86 -14.49
N GLY A 212 10.84 -12.45 -15.03
CA GLY A 212 11.68 -11.44 -14.39
C GLY A 212 10.92 -10.13 -14.21
N ILE A 213 11.03 -9.52 -13.03
CA ILE A 213 10.45 -8.21 -12.74
C ILE A 213 11.35 -7.15 -13.40
N PRO A 214 10.80 -6.24 -14.23
CA PRO A 214 11.54 -5.13 -14.79
C PRO A 214 12.24 -4.35 -13.67
N PRO A 215 13.53 -4.01 -13.80
CA PRO A 215 14.19 -3.20 -12.79
C PRO A 215 13.46 -1.87 -12.65
N SER A 216 13.46 -1.31 -11.44
CA SER A 216 13.06 0.08 -11.27
C SER A 216 13.96 0.93 -12.16
N VAL A 217 13.38 1.71 -13.08
CA VAL A 217 14.13 2.78 -13.74
C VAL A 217 14.60 3.65 -12.59
N ARG A 218 15.93 3.68 -12.35
CA ARG A 218 16.56 4.37 -11.21
C ARG A 218 15.87 5.71 -10.93
N PRO A 219 15.80 6.19 -9.68
CA PRO A 219 15.22 7.48 -9.41
C PRO A 219 15.92 8.51 -10.31
N VAL A 220 15.12 9.13 -11.19
CA VAL A 220 15.63 10.04 -12.22
C VAL A 220 16.48 11.12 -11.58
N TRP A 221 16.13 11.55 -10.36
CA TRP A 221 16.96 12.38 -9.50
C TRP A 221 17.68 11.55 -8.43
N SER A 222 18.96 11.82 -8.26
CA SER A 222 19.79 11.28 -7.18
C SER A 222 20.61 12.39 -6.53
N TYR A 223 20.92 12.24 -5.25
CA TYR A 223 21.47 13.32 -4.42
C TYR A 223 22.77 12.87 -3.80
N GLY A 224 23.80 13.66 -4.01
CA GLY A 224 25.16 13.25 -3.68
C GLY A 224 26.08 14.41 -3.41
N TYR A 225 27.33 14.03 -3.20
CA TYR A 225 28.45 14.90 -3.03
C TYR A 225 29.62 14.37 -3.85
N GLY A 226 30.64 15.20 -4.05
CA GLY A 226 31.79 14.77 -4.82
C GLY A 226 32.93 15.74 -4.83
N LYS A 227 33.98 15.38 -5.56
CA LYS A 227 35.11 16.27 -5.87
C LYS A 227 35.09 16.58 -7.35
N LEU A 228 35.24 17.87 -7.67
CA LEU A 228 35.36 18.36 -9.02
C LEU A 228 36.84 18.49 -9.37
N ASP A 229 37.28 17.85 -10.46
CA ASP A 229 38.60 18.10 -11.05
C ASP A 229 38.53 19.36 -11.92
N GLU A 230 39.34 20.37 -11.60
CA GLU A 230 39.39 21.66 -12.33
C GLU A 230 40.31 21.63 -13.57
N SER A 231 40.66 20.43 -14.07
CA SER A 231 41.35 20.29 -15.35
C SER A 231 40.50 20.80 -16.54
N ALA A 232 41.12 20.96 -17.71
CA ALA A 232 40.46 21.52 -18.91
C ALA A 232 39.17 20.79 -19.35
N THR A 233 38.90 19.60 -18.83
CA THR A 233 37.63 18.89 -18.98
C THR A 233 37.16 18.45 -17.58
N PRO A 234 36.18 19.14 -16.98
CA PRO A 234 35.78 18.87 -15.60
C PRO A 234 35.32 17.42 -15.44
N LYS A 235 35.89 16.71 -14.47
CA LYS A 235 35.47 15.36 -14.07
C LYS A 235 34.89 15.40 -12.67
N LEU A 236 33.81 14.65 -12.48
CA LEU A 236 33.09 14.61 -11.21
C LEU A 236 33.11 13.19 -10.63
N ALA A 237 33.68 13.05 -9.44
CA ALA A 237 33.56 11.83 -8.65
C ALA A 237 32.30 11.90 -7.78
N TYR A 238 31.20 11.30 -8.24
CA TYR A 238 29.92 11.30 -7.51
C TYR A 238 29.85 10.19 -6.46
N THR A 239 29.41 10.54 -5.26
CA THR A 239 29.03 9.61 -4.20
C THR A 239 27.66 10.00 -3.63
N ALA A 240 26.76 9.04 -3.43
CA ALA A 240 25.44 9.31 -2.86
C ALA A 240 25.57 9.81 -1.40
N LEU A 241 24.73 10.77 -1.01
CA LEU A 241 24.65 11.19 0.38
C LEU A 241 24.05 10.06 1.23
N PRO A 242 24.65 9.70 2.38
CA PRO A 242 24.28 8.50 3.10
C PRO A 242 23.08 8.68 4.03
N HIS A 243 22.68 9.92 4.35
CA HIS A 243 21.67 10.19 5.38
C HIS A 243 20.51 11.03 4.87
N TRP A 244 19.29 10.56 5.12
CA TRP A 244 18.02 11.25 4.85
C TRP A 244 17.34 11.64 6.16
N THR A 245 17.01 12.92 6.32
CA THR A 245 16.40 13.45 7.55
C THR A 245 14.87 13.43 7.55
N GLY A 246 14.25 13.04 6.43
CA GLY A 246 12.81 13.24 6.18
C GLY A 246 12.52 14.39 5.22
N SER A 247 13.44 15.35 5.08
CA SER A 247 13.29 16.50 4.17
C SER A 247 14.58 16.94 3.48
N SER A 248 15.74 16.42 3.90
CA SER A 248 17.05 16.78 3.35
C SER A 248 17.99 15.56 3.31
N TRP A 249 18.88 15.56 2.32
CA TRP A 249 20.01 14.64 2.22
C TRP A 249 21.27 15.32 2.77
N GLN A 250 22.03 14.61 3.60
CA GLN A 250 23.24 15.13 4.23
C GLN A 250 24.22 14.01 4.60
N GLY A 251 25.40 14.38 5.14
CA GLY A 251 26.47 13.43 5.43
C GLY A 251 26.23 12.49 6.60
N GLY A 252 25.45 12.91 7.60
CA GLY A 252 25.18 12.13 8.80
C GLY A 252 23.99 12.71 9.58
N PRO A 253 23.62 12.15 10.75
CA PRO A 253 22.46 12.61 11.52
C PRO A 253 22.64 14.00 12.14
N GLN A 254 23.86 14.54 12.18
CA GLN A 254 24.17 15.87 12.70
C GLN A 254 24.92 16.67 11.62
N LEU A 255 24.72 17.99 11.63
CA LEU A 255 25.44 18.95 10.79
C LEU A 255 26.26 19.89 11.69
N PRO A 256 27.55 20.14 11.37
CA PRO A 256 28.31 19.55 10.29
C PRO A 256 28.62 18.06 10.55
N ASP A 257 28.61 17.25 9.50
CA ASP A 257 29.06 15.87 9.55
C ASP A 257 30.60 15.82 9.72
N PRO A 258 31.17 14.91 10.54
CA PRO A 258 32.61 14.84 10.75
C PRO A 258 33.43 14.57 9.48
N ALA A 259 32.87 13.90 8.47
CA ALA A 259 33.56 13.57 7.22
C ALA A 259 33.18 14.50 6.07
N LEU A 260 31.89 14.86 5.97
CA LEU A 260 31.32 15.59 4.84
C LEU A 260 31.01 17.06 5.15
N GLY A 261 31.25 17.50 6.39
CA GLY A 261 31.07 18.88 6.81
C GLY A 261 29.62 19.34 6.63
N TRP A 262 29.46 20.48 5.97
CA TRP A 262 28.15 21.14 5.79
C TRP A 262 27.38 20.66 4.55
N VAL A 263 27.85 19.66 3.80
CA VAL A 263 27.15 19.26 2.57
C VAL A 263 25.72 18.81 2.89
N THR A 264 24.76 19.54 2.33
CA THR A 264 23.34 19.22 2.43
C THR A 264 22.61 19.59 1.14
N LEU A 265 21.56 18.84 0.84
CA LEU A 265 20.61 19.10 -0.24
C LEU A 265 19.19 18.98 0.32
N ASN A 266 18.34 19.94 0.00
CA ASN A 266 16.90 19.88 0.23
C ASN A 266 16.17 20.15 -1.09
N ALA A 267 14.83 20.21 -1.07
CA ALA A 267 14.04 20.44 -2.28
C ALA A 267 14.39 21.75 -2.99
N GLY A 268 14.63 22.83 -2.25
CA GLY A 268 14.85 24.17 -2.81
C GLY A 268 16.31 24.55 -3.01
N GLY A 269 17.26 23.87 -2.38
CA GLY A 269 18.66 24.28 -2.36
C GLY A 269 19.56 23.34 -1.57
N GLY A 270 20.55 23.91 -0.90
CA GLY A 270 21.50 23.16 -0.11
C GLY A 270 22.64 24.02 0.41
N HIS A 271 23.69 23.34 0.85
CA HIS A 271 24.96 23.95 1.22
C HIS A 271 26.08 23.02 0.72
N PRO A 272 27.14 23.55 0.09
CA PRO A 272 28.35 22.79 -0.23
C PRO A 272 29.24 22.60 1.00
N ALA A 273 30.40 21.97 0.89
CA ALA A 273 31.43 22.01 1.93
C ALA A 273 32.79 22.30 1.33
N SER A 274 33.76 22.63 2.18
CA SER A 274 35.07 23.15 1.79
C SER A 274 35.88 22.20 0.91
N GLN A 275 35.54 20.91 0.87
CA GLN A 275 36.22 19.90 0.06
C GLN A 275 35.28 19.14 -0.88
N TYR A 276 33.98 19.44 -0.82
CA TYR A 276 32.95 18.67 -1.48
C TYR A 276 31.86 19.56 -2.06
N VAL A 277 31.58 19.34 -3.34
CA VAL A 277 30.46 19.98 -4.03
C VAL A 277 29.16 19.25 -3.68
N ALA A 278 28.06 19.99 -3.63
CA ALA A 278 26.72 19.42 -3.52
C ALA A 278 26.19 19.11 -4.93
N ILE A 279 25.67 17.89 -5.15
CA ILE A 279 25.30 17.42 -6.49
C ILE A 279 23.87 16.91 -6.49
N ARG A 280 23.02 17.53 -7.32
CA ARG A 280 21.79 16.89 -7.80
C ARG A 280 22.05 16.28 -9.16
N ARG A 281 21.85 14.98 -9.30
CA ARG A 281 22.08 14.25 -10.54
C ARG A 281 20.76 13.84 -11.16
N TRP A 282 20.53 14.26 -12.39
CA TRP A 282 19.44 13.76 -13.23
C TRP A 282 19.96 12.65 -14.15
N THR A 283 19.26 11.52 -14.27
CA THR A 283 19.64 10.40 -15.16
C THR A 283 18.61 10.27 -16.28
N ALA A 284 19.07 10.28 -17.52
CA ALA A 284 18.21 10.24 -18.70
C ALA A 284 17.40 8.93 -18.78
N PRO A 285 16.06 8.99 -18.74
CA PRO A 285 15.23 7.79 -18.84
C PRO A 285 15.11 7.26 -20.28
N ALA A 286 15.39 8.11 -21.27
CA ALA A 286 15.34 7.81 -22.70
C ALA A 286 16.32 8.71 -23.48
N SER A 287 16.60 8.34 -24.73
CA SER A 287 17.40 9.17 -25.65
C SER A 287 16.59 10.33 -26.23
N GLY A 288 17.25 11.47 -26.46
CA GLY A 288 16.62 12.66 -27.04
C GLY A 288 17.38 13.96 -26.79
N THR A 289 16.66 15.07 -26.91
CA THR A 289 17.18 16.42 -26.68
C THR A 289 16.64 16.98 -25.36
N LEU A 290 17.54 17.36 -24.48
CA LEU A 290 17.26 17.92 -23.17
C LEU A 290 17.38 19.44 -23.18
N THR A 291 16.42 20.12 -22.56
CA THR A 291 16.49 21.53 -22.20
C THR A 291 16.43 21.66 -20.69
N VAL A 292 17.27 22.51 -20.13
CA VAL A 292 17.33 22.83 -18.70
C VAL A 292 16.98 24.29 -18.51
N ALA A 293 16.11 24.57 -17.56
CA ALA A 293 15.85 25.92 -17.06
C ALA A 293 15.85 25.88 -15.53
N GLY A 294 16.47 26.86 -14.88
CA GLY A 294 16.48 26.93 -13.42
C GLY A 294 16.81 28.32 -12.95
N LYS A 295 16.70 28.53 -11.64
CA LYS A 295 17.07 29.79 -10.99
C LYS A 295 18.01 29.50 -9.85
N PHE A 296 19.24 30.00 -9.95
CA PHE A 296 20.26 29.86 -8.92
C PHE A 296 20.38 31.15 -8.13
N GLN A 297 20.37 31.06 -6.81
CA GLN A 297 20.41 32.22 -5.92
C GLN A 297 21.27 31.95 -4.70
N HIS A 298 21.94 33.00 -4.26
CA HIS A 298 22.67 33.06 -3.01
C HIS A 298 22.49 34.46 -2.42
N GLY A 299 21.90 34.53 -1.23
CA GLY A 299 21.40 35.77 -0.63
C GLY A 299 22.27 36.36 0.48
N SER A 300 23.45 35.79 0.75
CA SER A 300 24.36 36.32 1.77
C SER A 300 25.26 37.42 1.20
N ASP A 301 25.38 38.52 1.93
CA ASP A 301 26.39 39.56 1.69
C ASP A 301 27.78 39.15 2.18
N HIS A 302 27.83 38.21 3.13
CA HIS A 302 29.03 37.60 3.68
C HIS A 302 29.44 36.36 2.85
N GLY A 303 30.75 36.08 2.78
CA GLY A 303 31.32 34.98 1.99
C GLY A 303 31.84 35.40 0.61
N ASN A 304 32.32 34.43 -0.18
CA ASN A 304 32.91 34.64 -1.51
C ASN A 304 31.93 34.33 -2.66
N GLY A 305 30.71 33.91 -2.33
CA GLY A 305 29.69 33.50 -3.27
C GLY A 305 29.83 32.05 -3.70
N VAL A 306 28.84 31.59 -4.46
CA VAL A 306 28.71 30.19 -4.89
C VAL A 306 28.80 30.07 -6.41
N ARG A 307 29.27 28.90 -6.85
CA ARG A 307 29.36 28.53 -8.27
C ARG A 307 28.38 27.39 -8.55
N ALA A 308 27.59 27.55 -9.62
CA ALA A 308 26.74 26.50 -10.18
C ALA A 308 27.36 25.97 -11.48
N LEU A 309 27.38 24.65 -11.66
CA LEU A 309 27.78 24.00 -12.91
C LEU A 309 26.71 22.98 -13.35
N VAL A 310 26.51 22.88 -14.66
CA VAL A 310 25.75 21.79 -15.28
C VAL A 310 26.71 20.95 -16.09
N LEU A 311 26.91 19.69 -15.68
CA LEU A 311 27.86 18.76 -16.30
C LEU A 311 27.11 17.57 -16.91
N SER A 312 27.32 17.34 -18.21
CA SER A 312 26.82 16.17 -18.92
C SER A 312 27.86 15.06 -18.93
N SER A 313 27.47 13.83 -18.61
CA SER A 313 28.33 12.65 -18.76
C SER A 313 28.75 12.42 -20.21
N ARG A 314 27.96 12.91 -21.18
CA ARG A 314 28.22 12.75 -22.61
C ARG A 314 29.04 13.91 -23.18
N SER A 315 28.58 15.14 -22.98
CA SER A 315 29.11 16.31 -23.68
C SER A 315 29.98 17.20 -22.79
N GLY A 316 30.21 16.83 -21.53
CA GLY A 316 31.00 17.63 -20.59
C GLY A 316 30.24 18.86 -20.10
N LEU A 317 30.98 19.94 -19.82
CA LEU A 317 30.44 21.15 -19.20
C LEU A 317 29.44 21.84 -20.13
N ALA A 318 28.19 21.96 -19.68
CA ALA A 318 27.09 22.54 -20.45
C ALA A 318 26.71 23.96 -19.99
N GLY A 319 27.07 24.34 -18.76
CA GLY A 319 26.86 25.69 -18.24
C GLY A 319 27.58 25.91 -16.91
N GLN A 320 27.98 27.17 -16.66
CA GLN A 320 28.61 27.59 -15.41
C GLN A 320 28.18 29.02 -15.08
N TRP A 321 27.83 29.27 -13.82
CA TRP A 321 27.45 30.57 -13.32
C TRP A 321 28.04 30.81 -11.93
N GLU A 322 28.41 32.05 -11.66
CA GLU A 322 28.97 32.46 -10.37
C GLU A 322 28.19 33.66 -9.85
N ILE A 323 27.75 33.57 -8.59
CA ILE A 323 26.90 34.57 -7.97
C ILE A 323 27.33 34.87 -6.54
N LYS A 324 27.19 36.14 -6.15
CA LYS A 324 27.32 36.61 -4.77
C LYS A 324 26.23 37.65 -4.52
N ASN A 325 25.49 37.51 -3.41
CA ASN A 325 24.27 38.28 -3.10
C ASN A 325 23.38 38.62 -4.32
N GLN A 326 23.07 37.62 -5.15
CA GLN A 326 22.25 37.81 -6.34
C GLN A 326 21.56 36.52 -6.75
N SER A 327 20.75 36.60 -7.81
CA SER A 327 20.17 35.45 -8.50
C SER A 327 20.48 35.50 -9.99
N VAL A 328 20.63 34.33 -10.62
CA VAL A 328 20.84 34.18 -12.06
C VAL A 328 19.98 33.05 -12.61
N ASP A 329 19.48 33.21 -13.83
CA ASP A 329 18.79 32.14 -14.54
C ASP A 329 19.83 31.17 -15.14
N THR A 330 19.69 29.89 -14.84
CA THR A 330 20.58 28.81 -15.30
C THR A 330 19.90 28.02 -16.43
N THR A 331 20.14 28.45 -17.67
CA THR A 331 19.49 27.85 -18.86
C THR A 331 20.51 27.11 -19.72
N VAL A 332 20.19 25.88 -20.13
CA VAL A 332 20.92 25.09 -21.14
C VAL A 332 19.92 24.66 -22.21
N SER A 333 20.01 25.27 -23.40
CA SER A 333 18.94 25.22 -24.39
C SER A 333 18.84 23.89 -25.17
N SER A 334 19.95 23.19 -25.37
CA SER A 334 19.98 21.94 -26.13
C SER A 334 21.14 21.06 -25.71
N LEU A 335 20.83 19.88 -25.21
CA LEU A 335 21.80 18.88 -24.78
C LEU A 335 21.34 17.50 -25.26
N ALA A 336 22.11 16.86 -26.14
CA ALA A 336 21.81 15.50 -26.57
C ALA A 336 22.10 14.51 -25.43
N VAL A 337 21.16 13.60 -25.16
CA VAL A 337 21.29 12.55 -24.14
C VAL A 337 20.88 11.19 -24.72
N GLN A 338 21.49 10.11 -24.25
CA GLN A 338 21.01 8.74 -24.41
C GLN A 338 20.50 8.22 -23.08
N GLN A 339 19.65 7.19 -23.14
CA GLN A 339 19.21 6.48 -21.93
C GLN A 339 20.39 6.08 -21.04
N GLY A 340 20.36 6.50 -19.77
CA GLY A 340 21.40 6.24 -18.78
C GLY A 340 22.47 7.33 -18.63
N ASP A 341 22.52 8.32 -19.52
CA ASP A 341 23.40 9.49 -19.34
C ASP A 341 23.01 10.28 -18.08
N THR A 342 23.98 10.94 -17.45
CA THR A 342 23.76 11.75 -16.24
C THR A 342 24.03 13.22 -16.49
N ILE A 343 23.13 14.07 -16.02
CA ILE A 343 23.28 15.53 -15.97
C ILE A 343 23.39 15.95 -14.51
N ASP A 344 24.57 16.44 -14.14
CA ASP A 344 24.92 16.82 -12.78
C ASP A 344 24.79 18.34 -12.60
N PHE A 345 23.92 18.73 -11.68
CA PHE A 345 23.73 20.09 -11.18
C PHE A 345 24.55 20.25 -9.91
N ILE A 346 25.68 20.93 -10.07
CA ILE A 346 26.74 20.99 -9.07
C ILE A 346 26.77 22.38 -8.45
N ALA A 347 26.65 22.47 -7.14
CA ALA A 347 26.86 23.70 -6.38
C ALA A 347 28.14 23.60 -5.55
N ASP A 348 28.99 24.60 -5.66
CA ASP A 348 30.34 24.64 -5.10
C ASP A 348 30.59 25.97 -4.36
N CYS A 349 31.42 25.91 -3.30
CA CYS A 349 31.89 27.07 -2.55
C CYS A 349 33.25 27.54 -3.11
N LYS A 350 33.44 28.86 -3.21
CA LYS A 350 34.69 29.41 -3.72
C LYS A 350 35.81 29.35 -2.67
N GLN A 351 37.01 28.96 -3.11
CA GLN A 351 38.25 29.02 -2.33
C GLN A 351 38.23 28.24 -1.00
N ASN A 352 37.39 27.20 -0.89
CA ASN A 352 37.20 26.39 0.32
C ASN A 352 36.74 27.18 1.56
N ASP A 353 36.28 28.42 1.38
CA ASP A 353 35.55 29.16 2.41
C ASP A 353 34.10 28.65 2.39
N VAL A 354 33.58 28.23 3.55
CA VAL A 354 32.22 27.68 3.72
C VAL A 354 31.34 28.61 4.54
N GLY A 355 31.86 29.77 4.91
CA GLY A 355 31.11 30.77 5.65
C GLY A 355 30.03 31.36 4.75
N PHE A 356 28.77 31.02 5.05
CA PHE A 356 27.56 31.61 4.48
C PHE A 356 27.18 31.19 3.05
N ASP A 357 27.64 30.02 2.57
CA ASP A 357 27.45 29.55 1.19
C ASP A 357 26.18 28.73 0.92
N SER A 358 25.15 28.92 1.74
CA SER A 358 23.81 28.42 1.43
C SER A 358 23.37 28.90 0.06
N PHE A 359 22.75 28.02 -0.72
CA PHE A 359 22.20 28.35 -2.03
C PHE A 359 20.76 27.85 -2.16
N SER A 360 19.99 28.51 -3.01
CA SER A 360 18.77 27.96 -3.58
C SER A 360 18.97 27.72 -5.07
N TRP A 361 18.52 26.55 -5.52
CA TRP A 361 18.55 26.17 -6.93
C TRP A 361 17.39 25.24 -7.22
N THR A 362 16.40 25.71 -7.96
CA THR A 362 15.35 24.85 -8.51
C THR A 362 15.60 24.71 -10.01
N VAL A 363 15.46 23.49 -10.52
CA VAL A 363 15.77 23.14 -11.89
C VAL A 363 14.61 22.38 -12.50
N GLN A 364 14.19 22.83 -13.67
CA GLN A 364 13.26 22.15 -14.55
C GLN A 364 14.00 21.57 -15.73
N VAL A 365 13.78 20.29 -15.97
CA VAL A 365 14.40 19.53 -17.06
C VAL A 365 13.29 19.08 -17.99
N SER A 366 13.41 19.39 -19.28
CA SER A 366 12.47 18.97 -20.33
C SER A 366 13.18 18.10 -21.36
N LEU A 367 12.79 16.83 -21.49
CA LEU A 367 13.33 15.92 -22.50
C LEU A 367 12.32 15.76 -23.63
N GLN A 368 12.72 16.10 -24.85
CA GLN A 368 12.04 15.70 -26.07
C GLN A 368 12.67 14.40 -26.58
N ASN A 369 11.94 13.29 -26.49
CA ASN A 369 12.42 12.00 -26.97
C ASN A 369 12.41 11.92 -28.51
N GLU A 370 13.11 10.94 -29.07
CA GLU A 370 13.21 10.74 -30.53
C GLU A 370 11.85 10.43 -31.20
N GLN A 371 10.85 10.01 -30.42
CA GLN A 371 9.48 9.74 -30.87
C GLN A 371 8.57 10.99 -30.80
N GLY A 372 9.11 12.15 -30.40
CA GLY A 372 8.40 13.43 -30.30
C GLY A 372 7.66 13.68 -28.98
N GLY A 373 7.70 12.76 -28.02
CA GLY A 373 7.14 12.95 -26.68
C GLY A 373 7.98 13.91 -25.84
N VAL A 374 7.34 14.84 -25.13
CA VAL A 374 8.00 15.80 -24.23
C VAL A 374 7.65 15.46 -22.79
N HIS A 375 8.67 15.21 -21.97
CA HIS A 375 8.55 14.90 -20.55
C HIS A 375 9.27 15.96 -19.72
N LYS A 376 8.71 16.32 -18.56
CA LYS A 376 9.25 17.36 -17.69
C LYS A 376 9.46 16.84 -16.27
N TRP A 377 10.55 17.28 -15.64
CA TRP A 377 10.89 17.01 -14.25
C TRP A 377 11.24 18.30 -13.54
N ASP A 378 10.93 18.38 -12.26
CA ASP A 378 11.21 19.54 -11.41
C ASP A 378 11.98 19.08 -10.17
N SER A 379 13.20 19.58 -10.00
CA SER A 379 14.12 19.11 -8.96
C SER A 379 13.57 19.29 -7.54
N ALA A 380 12.67 20.25 -7.32
CA ALA A 380 12.08 20.53 -6.01
C ALA A 380 10.82 19.70 -5.78
N ALA A 381 9.93 19.62 -6.78
CA ALA A 381 8.72 18.81 -6.68
C ALA A 381 9.02 17.31 -6.64
N ASP A 382 10.07 16.88 -7.33
CA ASP A 382 10.51 15.48 -7.40
C ASP A 382 11.47 15.10 -6.26
N PHE A 383 11.77 16.01 -5.33
CA PHE A 383 12.74 15.80 -4.26
C PHE A 383 12.26 14.79 -3.23
N ARG A 384 13.01 13.70 -3.05
CA ARG A 384 12.61 12.57 -2.20
C ARG A 384 13.78 11.86 -1.54
N GLY A 385 13.48 11.16 -0.45
CA GLY A 385 14.43 10.31 0.27
C GLY A 385 14.77 9.01 -0.48
N PRO A 386 15.55 8.11 0.14
CA PRO A 386 15.85 6.81 -0.46
C PRO A 386 14.55 6.05 -0.66
N GLU A 387 14.45 5.32 -1.78
CA GLU A 387 13.42 4.31 -1.88
C GLU A 387 13.69 3.24 -0.79
N PRO A 388 12.69 2.86 0.01
CA PRO A 388 12.86 1.79 0.99
C PRO A 388 13.35 0.52 0.30
N GLU A 389 14.20 -0.26 0.97
CA GLU A 389 14.57 -1.59 0.50
C GLU A 389 13.28 -2.41 0.31
N GLN A 390 12.99 -2.78 -0.93
CA GLN A 390 11.78 -3.56 -1.25
C GLN A 390 12.15 -5.03 -1.37
N LYS A 391 11.42 -5.87 -0.63
CA LYS A 391 11.40 -7.31 -0.89
C LYS A 391 10.98 -7.58 -2.34
N ASN A 392 11.39 -8.73 -2.87
CA ASN A 392 11.03 -9.14 -4.22
C ASN A 392 9.49 -9.06 -4.44
N LEU A 393 9.03 -8.39 -5.50
CA LEU A 393 7.58 -8.16 -5.70
C LEU A 393 6.79 -9.47 -5.87
N SER A 394 7.39 -10.51 -6.46
CA SER A 394 6.75 -11.83 -6.56
C SER A 394 6.59 -12.48 -5.19
N ALA A 395 7.56 -12.29 -4.30
CA ALA A 395 7.47 -12.75 -2.92
C ALA A 395 6.39 -12.01 -2.14
N GLN A 396 6.32 -10.68 -2.30
CA GLN A 396 5.24 -9.86 -1.75
C GLN A 396 3.86 -10.32 -2.27
N ALA A 397 3.76 -10.65 -3.55
CA ALA A 397 2.52 -11.15 -4.16
C ALA A 397 2.06 -12.47 -3.54
N ALA A 398 2.97 -13.43 -3.35
CA ALA A 398 2.63 -14.69 -2.68
C ALA A 398 2.15 -14.47 -1.24
N TYR A 399 2.84 -13.60 -0.50
CA TYR A 399 2.45 -13.28 0.87
C TYR A 399 1.13 -12.48 0.94
N ALA A 400 0.78 -11.71 -0.10
CA ALA A 400 -0.52 -11.05 -0.21
C ALA A 400 -1.68 -12.05 -0.21
N PHE A 401 -1.54 -13.17 -0.93
CA PHE A 401 -2.54 -14.25 -0.93
C PHE A 401 -2.67 -14.89 0.45
N GLU A 402 -1.55 -15.12 1.13
CA GLU A 402 -1.57 -15.69 2.48
C GLU A 402 -2.30 -14.79 3.46
N LEU A 403 -2.02 -13.48 3.46
CA LEU A 403 -2.65 -12.54 4.38
C LEU A 403 -4.11 -12.21 4.02
N ALA A 404 -4.43 -12.09 2.72
CA ALA A 404 -5.77 -11.71 2.29
C ALA A 404 -6.73 -12.91 2.19
N LEU A 405 -6.25 -14.04 1.65
CA LEU A 405 -7.06 -15.22 1.32
C LEU A 405 -6.75 -16.43 2.21
N CYS A 406 -5.86 -16.29 3.20
CA CYS A 406 -5.50 -17.36 4.15
C CYS A 406 -4.97 -18.64 3.49
N ARG A 407 -4.38 -18.53 2.30
CA ARG A 407 -3.75 -19.66 1.58
C ARG A 407 -2.61 -19.18 0.70
N GLN A 408 -1.76 -20.10 0.29
CA GLN A 408 -0.77 -19.83 -0.76
C GLN A 408 -1.47 -19.74 -2.13
N PRO A 409 -0.94 -18.91 -3.06
CA PRO A 409 -1.40 -18.94 -4.44
C PRO A 409 -1.01 -20.27 -5.10
N SER A 410 -1.84 -20.74 -6.02
CA SER A 410 -1.43 -21.79 -6.95
C SER A 410 -0.31 -21.28 -7.89
N PRO A 411 0.47 -22.17 -8.53
CA PRO A 411 1.49 -21.76 -9.50
C PRO A 411 0.93 -20.90 -10.64
N GLU A 412 -0.29 -21.19 -11.10
CA GLU A 412 -0.97 -20.44 -12.15
C GLU A 412 -1.37 -19.04 -11.69
N GLU A 413 -1.91 -18.90 -10.47
CA GLU A 413 -2.25 -17.60 -9.88
C GLU A 413 -0.99 -16.75 -9.67
N LEU A 414 0.09 -17.33 -9.15
CA LEU A 414 1.35 -16.62 -8.94
C LEU A 414 1.96 -16.14 -10.26
N LEU A 415 1.88 -16.95 -11.31
CA LEU A 415 2.30 -16.58 -12.66
C LEU A 415 1.45 -15.44 -13.22
N LEU A 416 0.12 -15.53 -13.10
CA LEU A 416 -0.82 -14.50 -13.55
C LEU A 416 -0.56 -13.16 -12.85
N VAL A 417 -0.40 -13.20 -11.53
CA VAL A 417 -0.16 -12.00 -10.72
C VAL A 417 1.21 -11.41 -11.01
N THR A 418 2.24 -12.22 -11.24
CA THR A 418 3.56 -11.71 -11.63
C THR A 418 3.50 -11.02 -13.01
N ARG A 419 2.72 -11.54 -13.96
CA ARG A 419 2.49 -10.86 -15.26
C ARG A 419 1.74 -9.53 -15.09
N PHE A 420 0.73 -9.50 -14.22
CA PHE A 420 0.02 -8.27 -13.86
C PHE A 420 0.97 -7.24 -13.23
N ILE A 421 1.83 -7.66 -12.30
CA ILE A 421 2.82 -6.80 -11.67
C ILE A 421 3.74 -6.19 -12.72
N ASN A 422 4.26 -7.01 -13.65
CA ASN A 422 5.14 -6.54 -14.70
C ASN A 422 4.46 -5.51 -15.62
N SER A 423 3.23 -5.76 -16.05
CA SER A 423 2.52 -4.82 -16.94
C SER A 423 2.18 -3.51 -16.25
N GLN A 424 1.72 -3.56 -15.00
CA GLN A 424 1.43 -2.37 -14.20
C GLN A 424 2.69 -1.58 -13.87
N LEU A 425 3.80 -2.26 -13.56
CA LEU A 425 5.06 -1.61 -13.23
C LEU A 425 5.60 -0.81 -14.43
N VAL A 426 5.62 -1.42 -15.61
CA VAL A 426 6.04 -0.74 -16.85
C VAL A 426 5.15 0.47 -17.13
N TYR A 427 3.83 0.31 -16.99
CA TYR A 427 2.89 1.39 -17.22
C TYR A 427 3.11 2.56 -16.26
N LEU A 428 3.20 2.31 -14.95
CA LEU A 428 3.39 3.35 -13.94
C LEU A 428 4.77 4.01 -14.00
N GLN A 429 5.79 3.29 -14.46
CA GLN A 429 7.11 3.89 -14.74
C GLN A 429 7.06 4.86 -15.94
N GLN A 430 6.21 4.60 -16.92
CA GLN A 430 6.01 5.48 -18.09
C GLN A 430 5.05 6.63 -17.81
N HIS A 431 4.20 6.51 -16.80
CA HIS A 431 3.14 7.46 -16.45
C HIS A 431 3.25 7.90 -14.98
N PRO A 432 4.36 8.54 -14.57
CA PRO A 432 4.59 8.93 -13.19
C PRO A 432 3.52 9.92 -12.66
N GLU A 433 2.82 10.65 -13.53
CA GLU A 433 1.71 11.53 -13.18
C GLU A 433 0.50 10.81 -12.57
N GLN A 434 0.40 9.50 -12.74
CA GLN A 434 -0.67 8.68 -12.15
C GLN A 434 -0.33 8.19 -10.74
N LEU A 435 0.91 8.37 -10.30
CA LEU A 435 1.32 7.97 -8.96
C LEU A 435 0.85 9.00 -7.94
N PRO A 436 0.28 8.57 -6.80
CA PRO A 436 0.13 9.44 -5.66
C PRO A 436 1.50 10.03 -5.26
N LYS A 437 1.47 11.24 -4.70
CA LYS A 437 2.68 11.89 -4.21
C LYS A 437 3.43 10.97 -3.24
N ASP A 438 4.75 10.87 -3.39
CA ASP A 438 5.66 10.07 -2.56
C ASP A 438 5.43 8.54 -2.62
N VAL A 439 4.70 8.04 -3.63
CA VAL A 439 4.49 6.61 -3.85
C VAL A 439 5.27 6.11 -5.06
N THR A 440 6.08 5.07 -4.89
CA THR A 440 6.86 4.47 -5.99
C THR A 440 5.99 3.59 -6.89
N PRO A 441 6.39 3.34 -8.15
CA PRO A 441 5.70 2.39 -9.03
C PRO A 441 5.50 1.01 -8.38
N GLY A 442 6.57 0.39 -7.86
CA GLY A 442 6.49 -0.93 -7.22
C GLY A 442 5.53 -0.95 -6.03
N ARG A 443 5.52 0.15 -5.26
CA ARG A 443 4.59 0.35 -4.16
C ARG A 443 3.14 0.41 -4.61
N GLN A 444 2.86 1.21 -5.63
CA GLN A 444 1.51 1.37 -6.17
C GLN A 444 0.99 0.08 -6.82
N VAL A 445 1.85 -0.67 -7.53
CA VAL A 445 1.49 -1.98 -8.09
C VAL A 445 1.02 -2.94 -6.99
N MET A 446 1.74 -2.99 -5.87
CA MET A 446 1.35 -3.84 -4.75
C MET A 446 0.05 -3.37 -4.08
N THR A 447 -0.17 -2.06 -3.97
CA THR A 447 -1.46 -1.51 -3.53
C THR A 447 -2.61 -1.96 -4.43
N ASN A 448 -2.43 -1.88 -5.77
CA ASN A 448 -3.45 -2.31 -6.74
C ASN A 448 -3.73 -3.82 -6.62
N LEU A 449 -2.70 -4.65 -6.44
CA LEU A 449 -2.87 -6.08 -6.20
C LEU A 449 -3.64 -6.35 -4.91
N CYS A 450 -3.28 -5.69 -3.81
CA CYS A 450 -3.96 -5.83 -2.53
C CYS A 450 -5.45 -5.45 -2.63
N GLN A 451 -5.75 -4.36 -3.35
CA GLN A 451 -7.12 -3.94 -3.63
C GLN A 451 -7.88 -5.00 -4.43
N ALA A 452 -7.27 -5.55 -5.49
CA ALA A 452 -7.88 -6.61 -6.29
C ALA A 452 -8.23 -7.84 -5.43
N LEU A 453 -7.30 -8.27 -4.56
CA LEU A 453 -7.52 -9.39 -3.65
C LEU A 453 -8.63 -9.11 -2.62
N MET A 454 -8.61 -7.93 -1.98
CA MET A 454 -9.65 -7.54 -1.01
C MET A 454 -11.04 -7.34 -1.64
N SER A 455 -11.08 -7.02 -2.93
CA SER A 455 -12.32 -6.88 -3.70
C SER A 455 -12.81 -8.19 -4.35
N SER A 456 -12.02 -9.27 -4.25
CA SER A 456 -12.39 -10.56 -4.82
C SER A 456 -13.56 -11.19 -4.08
N ASN A 457 -14.33 -12.03 -4.79
CA ASN A 457 -15.38 -12.81 -4.15
C ASN A 457 -14.80 -13.69 -3.05
N GLU A 458 -13.66 -14.35 -3.27
CA GLU A 458 -13.03 -15.23 -2.29
C GLU A 458 -12.82 -14.55 -0.94
N PHE A 459 -12.36 -13.28 -0.93
CA PHE A 459 -12.16 -12.51 0.30
C PHE A 459 -13.43 -12.37 1.17
N LEU A 460 -14.62 -12.43 0.56
CA LEU A 460 -15.90 -12.36 1.27
C LEU A 460 -16.35 -13.68 1.90
N TYR A 461 -15.71 -14.81 1.54
CA TYR A 461 -16.17 -16.15 1.90
C TYR A 461 -15.12 -17.01 2.62
N VAL A 462 -13.85 -16.57 2.68
CA VAL A 462 -12.83 -17.26 3.47
C VAL A 462 -13.06 -16.96 4.95
N ASP A 463 -13.16 -18.00 5.77
CA ASP A 463 -13.24 -17.94 7.23
C ASP A 463 -11.87 -18.18 7.85
#